data_AF-A0A366IXA2-F1
#
_entry.id   AF-A0A366IXA2-F1
#
_cell.length_a   1.000
_cell.length_b   1.000
_cell.length_c   1.000
_cell.angle_alpha   90.00
_cell.angle_beta   90.00
_cell.angle_gamma   90.00
#
_symmetry.space_group_name_H-M   'P 1'
#
loop_
_entity.id
_entity.type
_entity.pdbx_description
1 polymer ?
#
loop_
_entity_poly.entity_id
_entity_poly.type
_entity_poly.pdbx_seq_one_letter_code
_entity_poly.pdbx_strand_id
1 'polypeptide(L)' 'MRTEVVTTLKRQATKLLADLRESKEPILITEHVQPSAYLLDVADYELMV' A
#
# COMPACT_ATOMS: atom_id res chain seq x y z
N MET A 1 -0.82 4.04 -9.31
CA MET A 1 -0.36 4.35 -7.94
C MET A 1 -1.48 5.04 -7.20
N ARG A 2 -2.00 4.39 -6.15
CA ARG A 2 -3.10 4.87 -5.29
C ARG A 2 -2.54 5.48 -3.99
N THR A 3 -3.25 6.43 -3.38
CA THR A 3 -2.89 6.98 -2.07
C THR A 3 -3.98 6.69 -1.05
N GLU A 4 -3.58 6.23 0.13
CA GLU A 4 -4.46 5.91 1.25
C GLU A 4 -3.96 6.54 2.55
N VAL A 5 -4.86 6.79 3.50
CA VAL A 5 -4.50 7.26 4.84
C VAL A 5 -4.25 6.07 5.79
N VAL A 6 -3.35 6.25 6.76
CA VAL A 6 -2.94 5.19 7.69
C VAL A 6 -4.12 4.61 8.50
N THR A 7 -5.16 5.41 8.74
CA THR A 7 -6.39 4.95 9.40
C THR A 7 -7.23 4.01 8.53
N THR A 8 -7.22 4.20 7.20
CA THR A 8 -7.83 3.25 6.25
C THR A 8 -7.06 1.95 6.26
N LEU A 9 -5.73 1.99 6.22
CA LEU A 9 -4.88 0.81 6.30
C LEU A 9 -5.17 -0.02 7.57
N LYS A 10 -5.22 0.64 8.73
CA LYS A 10 -5.54 -0.01 10.01
C LYS A 10 -6.90 -0.71 10.01
N ARG A 11 -7.91 -0.15 9.32
CA ARG A 11 -9.27 -0.70 9.29
C ARG A 11 -9.53 -1.71 8.18
N GLN A 12 -8.79 -1.63 7.08
CA GLN A 12 -9.07 -2.36 5.85
C GLN A 12 -7.84 -3.08 5.28
N ALA A 13 -6.85 -3.39 6.12
CA ALA A 13 -5.58 -4.02 5.72
C ALA A 13 -5.79 -5.22 4.79
N THR A 14 -6.66 -6.16 5.16
CA THR A 14 -6.93 -7.36 4.36
C THR A 14 -7.47 -7.04 2.96
N LYS A 15 -8.36 -6.04 2.85
CA LYS A 15 -8.90 -5.61 1.56
C LYS A 15 -7.83 -4.95 0.71
N LEU A 16 -7.05 -4.02 1.30
CA LEU A 16 -5.97 -3.34 0.59
C LEU A 16 -4.89 -4.30 0.11
N LEU A 17 -4.58 -5.34 0.88
CA LEU A 17 -3.65 -6.40 0.47
C LEU A 17 -4.21 -7.27 -0.66
N ALA A 18 -5.51 -7.57 -0.65
CA ALA A 18 -6.17 -8.28 -1.76
C ALA A 18 -6.15 -7.44 -3.04
N ASP A 19 -6.56 -6.16 -2.95
CA ASP A 19 -6.52 -5.21 -4.07
C ASP A 19 -5.10 -5.06 -4.63
N LEU A 20 -4.09 -4.94 -3.76
CA LEU A 20 -2.68 -4.81 -4.15
C LEU A 20 -2.21 -6.05 -4.94
N ARG A 21 -2.63 -7.24 -4.53
CA ARG A 21 -2.22 -8.49 -5.15
C ARG A 21 -2.86 -8.69 -6.54
N GLU A 22 -4.09 -8.22 -6.71
CA GLU A 22 -4.80 -8.26 -8.01
C GLU A 22 -4.34 -7.15 -8.95
N SER A 23 -4.25 -5.91 -8.47
CA SER A 23 -3.89 -4.75 -9.29
C SER A 23 -2.39 -4.66 -9.61
N LYS A 24 -1.54 -5.21 -8.73
CA LYS A 24 -0.07 -5.02 -8.76
C LYS A 24 0.34 -3.54 -8.76
N GLU A 25 -0.54 -2.67 -8.26
CA GLU A 25 -0.25 -1.24 -8.17
C GLU A 25 0.20 -0.84 -6.76
N PRO A 26 1.36 -0.16 -6.62
CA PRO A 26 1.82 0.39 -5.34
C PRO A 26 0.80 1.34 -4.71
N ILE A 27 0.70 1.27 -3.38
CA ILE A 27 -0.14 2.16 -2.58
C ILE A 27 0.75 3.05 -1.70
N LEU A 28 0.62 4.36 -1.81
CA LEU A 28 1.24 5.31 -0.90
C LEU A 28 0.36 5.47 0.35
N ILE A 29 0.95 5.24 1.51
CA ILE A 29 0.33 5.45 2.81
C ILE A 29 0.76 6.81 3.36
N THR A 30 -0.24 7.59 3.78
CA THR A 30 -0.05 8.91 4.38
C THR A 30 -0.52 8.94 5.83
N GLU A 31 0.18 9.71 6.66
CA GLU A 31 -0.21 10.05 8.03
C GLU A 31 -0.22 11.57 8.18
N HIS A 32 -1.33 12.13 8.68
CA HIS A 32 -1.52 13.59 8.75
C HIS A 32 -1.18 14.32 7.43
N VAL A 33 -1.56 13.71 6.29
CA VAL A 33 -1.32 14.21 4.91
C VAL A 33 0.14 14.10 4.46
N GLN A 34 1.06 13.66 5.31
CA GLN A 34 2.46 13.46 4.96
C GLN A 34 2.68 12.03 4.43
N PRO A 35 3.47 11.84 3.36
CA PRO A 35 3.92 10.52 2.93
C PRO A 35 4.66 9.80 4.05
N SER A 36 4.25 8.58 4.37
CA SER A 36 4.82 7.81 5.49
C SER A 36 5.41 6.47 5.06
N ALA A 37 4.75 5.77 4.13
CA ALA A 37 5.21 4.46 3.68
C ALA A 37 4.64 4.10 2.30
N TYR A 38 5.26 3.14 1.62
CA TYR A 38 4.68 2.47 0.45
C TYR A 38 4.31 1.04 0.81
N LEU A 39 3.14 0.60 0.35
CA LEU A 39 2.74 -0.80 0.37
C LEU A 39 2.96 -1.38 -1.02
N LEU A 40 3.81 -2.40 -1.07
CA LEU A 40 4.22 -3.12 -2.28
C LEU A 40 3.96 -4.61 -2.08
N ASP A 41 3.67 -5.33 -3.16
CA ASP A 41 3.71 -6.78 -3.14
C ASP A 41 5.16 -7.23 -2.90
N VAL A 42 5.35 -8.30 -2.13
CA VAL A 42 6.69 -8.77 -1.75
C VAL A 42 7.50 -9.17 -2.98
N ALA A 43 6.88 -9.79 -3.98
CA ALA A 43 7.59 -10.17 -5.20
C ALA A 43 8.08 -8.94 -5.97
N ASP A 44 7.27 -7.87 -6.02
CA ASP A 44 7.64 -6.63 -6.70
C ASP A 44 8.74 -5.90 -5.93
N TYR A 45 8.69 -5.91 -4.60
CA TYR A 45 9.75 -5.36 -3.75
C TYR A 45 11.08 -6.12 -3.93
N GLU A 46 11.05 -7.46 -3.95
CA GLU A 46 12.25 -8.28 -4.13
C GLU A 46 12.87 -8.12 -5.52
N LEU A 47 12.09 -7.81 -6.56
CA LEU A 47 12.60 -7.52 -7.91
C LEU A 47 13.28 -6.14 -8.03
N MET A 48 13.08 -5.24 -7.08
CA MET A 48 13.71 -3.92 -7.06
C MET A 48 15.09 -3.90 -6.40
N VAL A 49 15.47 -4.99 -5.70
CA VAL A 49 16.75 -5.15 -4.98
C VAL A 49 17.79 -5.80 -5.87
#